data_AF-A0A7V1LQV8-F1
#
_entry.id   AF-A0A7V1LQV8-F1
#
_cell.length_a   1.000
_cell.length_b   1.000
_cell.length_c   1.000
_cell.angle_alpha   90.00
_cell.angle_beta   90.00
_cell.angle_gamma   90.00
#
_symmetry.space_group_name_H-M   'P 1'
#
loop_
_entity.id
_entity.type
_entity.pdbx_description
1 polymer ?
#
loop_
_entity_poly.entity_id
_entity_poly.type
_entity_poly.pdbx_seq_one_letter_code
_entity_poly.pdbx_strand_id
1 'polypeptide(L)' 'MNKKDIAKFLAGAFAWETMVHVTIEANNLAPITIFGFTITPQLNTPLIIFPAITTAILVYYAWFKK' A
#
# COMPACT_ATOMS: atom_id res chain seq x y z
N MET A 1 7.01 15.27 15.62
CA MET A 1 5.69 14.88 15.06
C MET A 1 5.02 13.93 16.04
N ASN A 2 3.73 14.11 16.36
CA ASN A 2 3.08 13.23 17.32
C ASN A 2 2.80 11.84 16.71
N LYS A 3 2.49 10.83 17.53
CA LYS A 3 2.26 9.45 17.04
C LYS A 3 1.09 9.34 16.05
N LYS A 4 0.04 10.15 16.22
CA LYS A 4 -1.11 10.14 15.30
C LYS A 4 -0.74 10.75 13.95
N ASP A 5 0.02 11.84 13.91
CA ASP A 5 0.47 12.47 12.68
C ASP A 5 1.40 11.56 11.88
N ILE A 6 2.29 10.82 12.55
CA ILE A 6 3.09 9.75 11.93
C ILE A 6 2.18 8.69 11.32
N ALA A 7 1.16 8.23 12.06
CA ALA A 7 0.23 7.23 11.55
C ALA A 7 -0.60 7.74 10.36
N LYS A 8 -1.00 9.02 10.31
CA LYS A 8 -1.67 9.62 9.15
C LYS A 8 -0.77 9.64 7.93
N PHE A 9 0.48 10.04 8.10
CA PHE A 9 1.46 10.05 7.02
C PHE A 9 1.69 8.64 6.46
N LEU A 10 1.92 7.66 7.34
CA LEU A 10 2.10 6.27 6.94
C LEU A 10 0.83 5.70 6.29
N ALA A 11 -0.36 6.02 6.79
CA ALA A 11 -1.61 5.60 6.14
C ALA A 11 -1.68 6.08 4.69
N GLY A 12 -1.30 7.33 4.41
CA GLY A 12 -1.21 7.86 3.05
C GLY A 12 -0.17 7.13 2.19
N ALA A 13 1.01 6.85 2.75
CA ALA A 13 2.08 6.14 2.05
C ALA A 13 1.68 4.70 1.67
N PHE A 14 1.09 3.95 2.61
CA PHE A 14 0.62 2.59 2.34
C PHE A 14 -0.59 2.59 1.38
N ALA A 15 -1.48 3.59 1.47
CA ALA A 15 -2.58 3.73 0.52
C ALA A 15 -2.07 3.95 -0.91
N TRP A 16 -1.03 4.77 -1.07
CA TRP A 16 -0.36 4.98 -2.36
C TRP A 16 0.22 3.68 -2.92
N GLU A 17 0.97 2.91 -2.12
CA GLU A 17 1.50 1.61 -2.53
C GLU A 17 0.40 0.66 -3.00
N THR A 18 -0.70 0.55 -2.25
CA THR A 18 -1.88 -0.24 -2.67
C THR A 18 -2.40 0.23 -4.04
N MET A 19 -2.55 1.55 -4.25
CA MET A 19 -3.07 2.08 -5.51
C MET A 19 -2.14 1.80 -6.70
N VAL A 20 -0.83 1.89 -6.52
CA VAL A 20 0.15 1.54 -7.55
C VAL A 20 -0.01 0.08 -7.98
N HIS A 21 -0.02 -0.84 -7.02
CA HIS A 21 -0.14 -2.27 -7.32
C HIS A 21 -1.51 -2.69 -7.84
N VAL A 22 -2.59 -2.06 -7.37
CA VAL A 22 -3.94 -2.23 -7.93
C VAL A 22 -3.97 -1.75 -9.38
N THR A 23 -3.31 -0.64 -9.70
CA THR A 23 -3.23 -0.14 -11.08
C THR A 23 -2.46 -1.11 -11.98
N ILE A 24 -1.37 -1.69 -11.50
CA ILE A 24 -0.61 -2.72 -12.22
C ILE A 24 -1.51 -3.93 -12.53
N GLU A 25 -2.27 -4.41 -11.54
CA GLU A 25 -3.17 -5.55 -11.70
C GLU A 25 -4.32 -5.24 -12.65
N ALA A 26 -5.01 -4.11 -12.45
CA ALA A 26 -6.19 -3.72 -13.23
C ALA A 26 -5.90 -3.52 -14.72
N ASN A 27 -4.65 -3.20 -15.06
CA ASN A 27 -4.20 -3.01 -16.44
C ASN A 27 -3.44 -4.23 -16.99
N ASN A 28 -3.38 -5.35 -16.26
CA ASN A 28 -2.63 -6.56 -16.62
C ASN A 28 -1.16 -6.27 -17.00
N LEU A 29 -0.51 -5.36 -16.27
CA LEU A 29 0.86 -4.92 -16.57
C LEU A 29 1.92 -5.87 -16.02
N ALA A 30 1.57 -6.81 -15.14
CA ALA A 30 2.50 -7.79 -14.61
C ALA A 30 2.74 -8.94 -15.61
N PRO A 31 3.99 -9.40 -15.84
CA PRO A 31 5.20 -8.99 -15.13
C PRO A 31 5.77 -7.64 -15.61
N ILE A 32 6.07 -6.75 -14.65
CA ILE A 32 6.68 -5.43 -14.91
C ILE A 32 8.02 -5.32 -14.19
N THR A 33 9.04 -4.82 -14.87
CA THR A 33 10.36 -4.56 -14.27
C THR A 33 10.50 -3.08 -13.93
N ILE A 34 10.70 -2.78 -12.65
CA ILE A 34 10.88 -1.43 -12.13
C ILE A 34 12.19 -1.40 -11.34
N PHE A 35 13.10 -0.47 -11.68
CA PHE A 35 14.42 -0.33 -11.03
C PHE A 35 15.22 -1.65 -10.91
N GLY A 36 15.08 -2.57 -11.88
CA GLY A 36 15.76 -3.87 -11.89
C GLY A 36 15.07 -4.98 -11.11
N PHE A 37 13.94 -4.71 -10.46
CA PHE A 37 13.09 -5.71 -9.80
C PHE A 37 11.90 -6.06 -10.68
N THR A 38 11.65 -7.36 -10.87
CA THR A 38 10.49 -7.84 -11.63
C THR A 38 9.35 -8.18 -10.68
N ILE A 39 8.25 -7.45 -10.81
CA ILE A 39 7.01 -7.70 -10.09
C ILE A 39 6.18 -8.66 -10.93
N THR A 40 6.09 -9.91 -10.49
CA THR A 40 5.22 -10.93 -11.09
C THR A 40 3.78 -10.78 -10.58
N PRO A 41 2.76 -11.34 -11.27
CA PRO A 41 1.38 -11.31 -10.76
C PRO A 41 1.25 -11.93 -9.35
N GLN A 42 1.98 -13.01 -9.08
CA GLN A 42 1.98 -13.68 -7.78
C GLN A 42 2.60 -12.81 -6.67
N LEU A 43 3.56 -11.96 -7.01
CA LEU A 43 4.15 -10.99 -6.08
C LEU A 43 3.31 -9.72 -5.96
N ASN A 44 2.59 -9.32 -7.00
CA ASN A 44 1.74 -8.12 -7.01
C ASN A 44 0.59 -8.24 -6.01
N THR A 45 -0.06 -9.42 -5.93
CA THR A 45 -1.19 -9.67 -5.02
C THR A 45 -0.89 -9.37 -3.54
N PRO A 46 0.17 -9.94 -2.91
CA PRO A 46 0.51 -9.60 -1.53
C PRO A 46 0.91 -8.13 -1.35
N LEU A 47 1.50 -7.50 -2.38
CA LEU A 47 1.81 -6.07 -2.41
C LEU A 47 0.57 -5.17 -2.56
N ILE A 48 -0.61 -5.73 -2.82
CA ILE A 48 -1.90 -5.02 -2.69
C ILE A 48 -2.46 -5.22 -1.28
N ILE A 49 -2.55 -6.48 -0.83
CA ILE A 49 -3.27 -6.87 0.38
C ILE A 49 -2.62 -6.31 1.64
N PHE A 50 -1.31 -6.50 1.79
CA PHE A 50 -0.59 -6.06 2.99
C PHE A 50 -0.65 -4.54 3.22
N PRO A 51 -0.36 -3.68 2.23
CA PRO A 51 -0.48 -2.25 2.41
C PRO A 51 -1.93 -1.79 2.60
N ALA A 52 -2.92 -2.47 1.99
CA ALA A 52 -4.33 -2.12 2.17
C ALA A 52 -4.80 -2.35 3.62
N ILE A 53 -4.45 -3.51 4.20
CA ILE A 53 -4.75 -3.84 5.60
C ILE A 53 -4.02 -2.87 6.54
N THR A 54 -2.74 -2.62 6.26
CA THR A 54 -1.92 -1.69 7.07
C THR A 54 -2.52 -0.29 7.06
N THR A 55 -2.96 0.19 5.89
CA THR A 55 -3.67 1.47 5.75
C THR A 55 -4.92 1.51 6.62
N ALA A 56 -5.78 0.48 6.56
CA ALA A 56 -7.00 0.42 7.35
C ALA A 56 -6.72 0.48 8.87
N ILE A 57 -5.70 -0.25 9.33
CA ILE A 57 -5.28 -0.25 10.74
C ILE A 57 -4.74 1.13 11.15
N LEU A 58 -3.91 1.76 10.32
CA LEU A 58 -3.34 3.08 10.61
C LEU A 58 -4.40 4.18 10.61
N VAL A 59 -5.36 4.14 9.69
CA VAL A 59 -6.51 5.06 9.67
C VAL A 59 -7.33 4.90 10.95
N TYR A 60 -7.62 3.66 11.35
CA TYR A 60 -8.31 3.39 12.61
C TYR A 60 -7.55 3.97 13.81
N TYR A 61 -6.25 3.72 13.90
CA TYR A 61 -5.40 4.22 14.99
C TYR A 61 -5.31 5.76 15.01
N ALA A 62 -5.17 6.40 13.86
CA ALA A 62 -4.89 7.83 13.77
C ALA A 62 -6.12 8.72 13.99
N TRP A 63 -7.32 8.26 13.61
CA TRP A 63 -8.56 9.05 13.71
C TRP A 63 -9.56 8.54 14.74
N PHE A 64 -9.67 7.23 14.94
CA PHE A 64 -10.76 6.65 15.73
C PHE A 64 -10.30 6.18 17.11
N LYS A 65 -9.07 5.67 17.21
CA LYS A 65 -8.49 5.31 18.51
C LYS A 65 -8.19 6.57 19.31
N LYS A 66 -8.77 6.67 20.51
CA LYS A 66 -8.51 7.77 21.45
C LYS A 66 -7.05 7.80 21.86
#